data_AF-A0A430KYT2-F1
#
_entry.id   AF-A0A430KYT2-F1
#
_cell.length_a   1.000
_cell.length_b   1.000
_cell.length_c   1.000
_cell.angle_alpha   90.00
_cell.angle_beta   90.00
_cell.angle_gamma   90.00
#
_symmetry.space_group_name_H-M   'P 1'
#
loop_
_entity.id
_entity.type
_entity.pdbx_description
1 polymer ?
#
loop_
_entity_poly.entity_id
_entity_poly.type
_entity_poly.pdbx_seq_one_letter_code
_entity_poly.pdbx_strand_id
1 'polypeptide(L)'
;MEAKGFPFWTEEGLDFCIQHVLGKTRIRSLIESWFGERCVLVHWIRYRAYPGHTICFRGGGPEAGRRRLMVHLFAKGSEIRYYVRSHLRKLPTQKTEFLFYEIPQPDIVEAGFESEDINNGEVVMFDARLSIELKKGYVIAFLFATEDVVAKWPPMLLPDLPGLAEKVRNEMESDKIGVNFVIDKPTSNARPK
;
A
#
# COMPACT_ATOMS: atom_id res chain seq x y z
N MET A 1 -12.22 7.27 2.34
CA MET A 1 -11.16 8.27 2.02
C MET A 1 -10.13 8.34 3.15
N GLU A 2 -8.87 8.61 2.81
CA GLU A 2 -7.71 8.55 3.71
C GLU A 2 -7.84 9.51 4.90
N ALA A 3 -7.56 9.05 6.11
CA ALA A 3 -7.66 9.88 7.30
C ALA A 3 -6.27 10.36 7.71
N LYS A 4 -6.00 11.66 7.51
CA LYS A 4 -4.84 12.36 8.11
C LYS A 4 -4.81 12.07 9.63
N GLY A 5 -3.62 11.78 10.15
CA GLY A 5 -3.41 11.60 11.59
C GLY A 5 -3.29 10.15 12.09
N PHE A 6 -3.09 9.16 11.22
CA PHE A 6 -2.43 7.94 11.72
C PHE A 6 -0.92 8.21 11.76
N PRO A 7 -0.25 8.11 12.91
CA PRO A 7 1.14 8.51 13.11
C PRO A 7 2.09 7.46 12.52
N PHE A 8 2.03 7.26 11.21
CA PHE A 8 2.85 6.29 10.50
C PHE A 8 4.34 6.52 10.70
N TRP A 9 4.73 7.79 10.77
CA TRP A 9 6.13 8.23 10.86
C TRP A 9 6.54 8.58 12.30
N THR A 10 5.98 7.88 13.28
CA THR A 10 6.46 7.88 14.67
C THR A 10 7.07 6.52 15.01
N GLU A 11 7.75 6.44 16.15
CA GLU A 11 8.33 5.18 16.61
C GLU A 11 7.28 4.08 16.71
N GLU A 12 6.09 4.39 17.24
CA GLU A 12 4.97 3.45 17.35
C GLU A 12 4.43 3.03 15.97
N GLY A 13 4.43 3.94 15.00
CA GLY A 13 4.05 3.63 13.62
C GLY A 13 5.02 2.66 12.95
N LEU A 14 6.32 2.84 13.17
CA LEU A 14 7.36 1.92 12.69
C LEU A 14 7.26 0.57 13.40
N ASP A 15 7.08 0.57 14.72
CA ASP A 15 6.87 -0.65 15.51
C ASP A 15 5.64 -1.43 15.03
N PHE A 16 4.56 -0.74 14.72
CA PHE A 16 3.37 -1.36 14.15
C PHE A 16 3.68 -2.05 12.82
N CYS A 17 4.42 -1.39 11.92
CA CYS A 17 4.82 -2.00 10.64
C CYS A 17 5.71 -3.24 10.85
N ILE A 18 6.67 -3.16 11.77
CA ILE A 18 7.55 -4.29 12.12
C ILE A 18 6.71 -5.45 12.70
N GLN A 19 5.93 -5.20 13.74
CA GLN A 19 5.19 -6.25 14.46
C GLN A 19 4.12 -6.94 13.61
N HIS A 20 3.50 -6.22 12.67
CA HIS A 20 2.36 -6.72 11.92
C HIS A 20 2.66 -7.10 10.46
N VAL A 21 3.77 -6.63 9.88
CA VAL A 21 4.11 -6.88 8.47
C VAL A 21 5.54 -7.41 8.33
N LEU A 22 6.56 -6.59 8.59
CA LEU A 22 7.96 -6.91 8.24
C LEU A 22 8.57 -7.99 9.14
N GLY A 23 8.24 -7.98 10.43
CA GLY A 23 8.66 -8.97 11.41
C GLY A 23 7.81 -10.24 11.44
N LYS A 24 6.66 -10.26 10.73
CA LYS A 24 5.84 -11.47 10.63
C LYS A 24 6.37 -12.39 9.53
N THR A 25 7.06 -13.46 9.93
CA THR A 25 7.70 -14.43 9.02
C THR A 25 6.80 -14.86 7.87
N ARG A 26 5.54 -15.22 8.13
CA ARG A 26 4.60 -15.65 7.08
C ARG A 26 4.34 -14.57 6.03
N ILE A 27 4.14 -13.32 6.44
CA ILE A 27 3.86 -12.20 5.52
C ILE A 27 5.13 -11.86 4.75
N ARG A 28 6.25 -11.71 5.47
CA ARG A 28 7.56 -11.43 4.89
C ARG A 28 7.95 -12.46 3.83
N SER A 29 7.88 -13.76 4.13
CA SER A 29 8.22 -14.81 3.17
C SER A 29 7.33 -14.81 1.93
N LEU A 30 6.04 -14.45 2.07
CA LEU A 30 5.14 -14.30 0.92
C LEU A 30 5.50 -13.09 0.06
N ILE A 31 5.88 -11.96 0.66
CA ILE A 31 6.37 -10.78 -0.06
C ILE A 31 7.62 -11.17 -0.86
N GLU A 32 8.63 -11.72 -0.17
CA GLU A 32 9.91 -12.12 -0.79
C GLU A 32 9.69 -13.14 -1.92
N SER A 33 8.84 -14.15 -1.70
CA SER A 33 8.51 -15.14 -2.74
C SER A 33 7.72 -14.55 -3.91
N TRP A 34 6.86 -13.55 -3.67
CA TRP A 34 6.06 -12.93 -4.73
C TRP A 34 6.93 -12.09 -5.66
N PHE A 35 7.93 -11.38 -5.12
CA PHE A 35 8.86 -10.60 -5.94
C PHE A 35 9.98 -11.46 -6.53
N GLY A 36 10.50 -12.46 -5.80
CA GLY A 36 11.64 -13.29 -6.20
C GLY A 36 12.99 -12.56 -6.10
N GLU A 37 12.99 -11.25 -6.33
CA GLU A 37 14.13 -10.34 -6.15
C GLU A 37 13.87 -9.35 -5.00
N ARG A 38 14.83 -8.45 -4.76
CA ARG A 38 14.68 -7.39 -3.77
C ARG A 38 13.48 -6.49 -4.12
N CYS A 39 12.65 -6.19 -3.13
CA CYS A 39 11.54 -5.25 -3.25
C CYS A 39 11.66 -4.14 -2.21
N VAL A 40 10.81 -3.12 -2.33
CA VAL A 40 10.85 -1.94 -1.46
C VAL A 40 9.45 -1.63 -0.96
N LEU A 41 9.32 -1.38 0.34
CA LEU A 41 8.14 -0.75 0.92
C LEU A 41 8.11 0.72 0.49
N VAL A 42 7.24 1.07 -0.45
CA VAL A 42 7.21 2.41 -1.07
C VAL A 42 6.18 3.33 -0.45
N HIS A 43 5.16 2.76 0.20
CA HIS A 43 4.13 3.53 0.86
C HIS A 43 3.34 2.69 1.85
N TRP A 44 2.75 3.32 2.86
CA TRP A 44 1.61 2.73 3.57
C TRP A 44 0.63 3.81 4.03
N ILE A 45 -0.66 3.49 3.91
CA ILE A 45 -1.77 4.43 4.19
C ILE A 45 -2.85 3.78 5.02
N ARG A 46 -3.72 4.60 5.62
CA ARG A 46 -4.99 4.15 6.21
C ARG A 46 -6.12 4.83 5.49
N TYR A 47 -6.98 4.04 4.85
CA TYR A 47 -8.18 4.55 4.21
C TYR A 47 -9.43 3.85 4.71
N ARG A 48 -10.51 4.63 4.74
CA ARG A 48 -11.85 4.22 5.17
C ARG A 48 -12.73 3.87 3.99
N ALA A 49 -13.73 3.05 4.26
CA ALA A 49 -14.77 2.67 3.31
C ALA A 49 -15.35 3.88 2.58
N TYR A 50 -15.57 3.69 1.28
CA TYR A 50 -16.36 4.58 0.47
C TYR A 50 -17.26 3.71 -0.42
N PRO A 51 -18.41 3.26 0.11
CA PRO A 51 -19.26 2.27 -0.54
C PRO A 51 -19.69 2.74 -1.93
N GLY A 52 -19.73 1.82 -2.90
CA GLY A 52 -20.04 2.13 -4.29
C GLY A 52 -18.84 2.61 -5.11
N HIS A 53 -17.63 2.69 -4.54
CA HIS A 53 -16.41 3.08 -5.26
C HIS A 53 -15.44 1.91 -5.35
N THR A 54 -15.12 1.53 -6.58
CA THR A 54 -14.14 0.47 -6.87
C THR A 54 -12.78 1.10 -7.16
N ILE A 55 -11.73 0.60 -6.52
CA ILE A 55 -10.37 1.13 -6.64
C ILE A 55 -9.35 0.06 -7.00
N CYS A 56 -8.21 0.48 -7.52
CA CYS A 56 -6.98 -0.34 -7.61
C CYS A 56 -5.74 0.51 -7.31
N PHE A 57 -4.66 -0.10 -6.84
CA PHE A 57 -3.40 0.59 -6.48
C PHE A 57 -2.41 0.66 -7.65
N ARG A 58 -2.78 0.05 -8.78
CA ARG A 58 -2.06 0.13 -10.04
C ARG A 58 -3.01 -0.05 -11.21
N GLY A 59 -3.17 0.99 -12.02
CA GLY A 59 -3.80 0.85 -13.33
C GLY A 59 -2.94 0.04 -14.30
N GLY A 60 -3.63 -0.56 -15.28
CA GLY A 60 -3.05 -1.38 -16.34
C GLY A 60 -3.10 -2.86 -16.02
N GLY A 61 -3.60 -3.65 -16.97
CA GLY A 61 -3.76 -5.10 -16.84
C GLY A 61 -2.42 -5.86 -16.95
N PRO A 62 -2.33 -6.94 -17.76
CA PRO A 62 -1.11 -7.76 -17.85
C PRO A 62 0.16 -6.95 -18.15
N GLU A 63 0.07 -5.98 -19.06
CA GLU A 63 1.19 -5.12 -19.49
C GLU A 63 1.79 -4.25 -18.39
N ALA A 64 1.03 -3.95 -17.32
CA ALA A 64 1.60 -3.21 -16.20
C ALA A 64 2.62 -4.05 -15.42
N GLY A 65 2.61 -5.37 -15.60
CA GLY A 65 3.52 -6.32 -14.97
C GLY A 65 3.28 -6.50 -13.48
N ARG A 66 3.83 -7.59 -12.95
CA ARG A 66 3.78 -7.94 -11.52
C ARG A 66 4.84 -7.13 -10.75
N ARG A 67 4.56 -5.83 -10.53
CA ARG A 67 5.54 -4.88 -9.97
C ARG A 67 5.14 -4.25 -8.64
N ARG A 68 3.90 -4.47 -8.21
CA ARG A 68 3.34 -3.87 -6.99
C ARG A 68 2.45 -4.86 -6.25
N LEU A 69 2.69 -5.03 -4.97
CA LEU A 69 1.97 -5.93 -4.07
C LEU A 69 1.37 -5.13 -2.91
N MET A 70 0.11 -5.37 -2.63
CA MET A 70 -0.59 -4.80 -1.49
C MET A 70 -0.61 -5.80 -0.34
N VAL A 71 -0.39 -5.31 0.88
CA VAL A 71 -0.71 -6.00 2.13
C VAL A 71 -1.73 -5.15 2.88
N HIS A 72 -2.93 -5.66 3.07
CA HIS A 72 -3.98 -5.00 3.84
C HIS A 72 -4.11 -5.65 5.21
N LEU A 73 -4.08 -4.84 6.26
CA LEU A 73 -4.50 -5.21 7.61
C LEU A 73 -5.88 -4.60 7.86
N PHE A 74 -6.86 -5.43 8.23
CA PHE A 74 -8.23 -4.94 8.33
C PHE A 74 -8.54 -4.58 9.77
N ALA A 75 -9.27 -3.48 9.94
CA ALA A 75 -9.93 -3.23 11.20
C ALA A 75 -11.04 -4.27 11.43
N LYS A 76 -11.28 -4.63 12.69
CA LYS A 76 -12.42 -5.46 13.08
C LYS A 76 -13.73 -4.84 12.57
N GLY A 77 -14.58 -5.65 11.94
CA GLY A 77 -15.85 -5.20 11.36
C GLY A 77 -15.73 -4.54 9.98
N SER A 78 -14.54 -4.56 9.36
CA SER A 78 -14.37 -4.19 7.95
C SER A 78 -14.89 -5.27 7.00
N GLU A 79 -15.39 -4.82 5.85
CA GLU A 79 -15.89 -5.64 4.75
C GLU A 79 -15.28 -5.13 3.45
N ILE A 80 -14.62 -6.01 2.70
CA ILE A 80 -13.99 -5.71 1.41
C ILE A 80 -14.46 -6.70 0.37
N ARG A 81 -14.88 -6.18 -0.77
CA ARG A 81 -15.12 -6.94 -1.99
C ARG A 81 -13.86 -6.96 -2.84
N TYR A 82 -13.47 -8.15 -3.27
CA TYR A 82 -12.40 -8.36 -4.24
C TYR A 82 -13.01 -8.84 -5.56
N TYR A 83 -12.68 -8.20 -6.68
CA TYR A 83 -13.12 -8.64 -7.99
C TYR A 83 -12.11 -9.63 -8.56
N VAL A 84 -12.47 -10.90 -8.54
CA VAL A 84 -11.59 -12.04 -8.85
C VAL A 84 -11.01 -11.87 -10.25
N ARG A 85 -9.69 -12.08 -10.37
CA ARG A 85 -8.93 -12.00 -11.63
C ARG A 85 -8.97 -10.64 -12.36
N SER A 86 -9.53 -9.59 -11.77
CA SER A 86 -9.60 -8.25 -12.39
C SER A 86 -8.22 -7.68 -12.78
N HIS A 87 -7.16 -8.03 -12.04
CA HIS A 87 -5.77 -7.68 -12.35
C HIS A 87 -5.26 -8.21 -13.71
N LEU A 88 -5.95 -9.17 -14.33
CA LEU A 88 -5.62 -9.74 -15.63
C LEU A 88 -6.31 -9.00 -16.80
N ARG A 89 -7.15 -8.00 -16.52
CA ARG A 89 -7.82 -7.19 -17.54
C ARG A 89 -7.39 -5.73 -17.42
N LYS A 90 -7.23 -5.07 -18.56
CA LYS A 90 -7.00 -3.62 -18.58
C LYS A 90 -8.36 -2.93 -18.52
N LEU A 91 -8.65 -2.29 -17.39
CA LEU A 91 -9.84 -1.48 -17.18
C LEU A 91 -9.50 0.01 -17.31
N PRO A 92 -10.44 0.87 -17.74
CA PRO A 92 -10.31 2.31 -17.60
C PRO A 92 -10.11 2.68 -16.12
N THR A 93 -9.18 3.61 -15.88
CA THR A 93 -8.87 4.07 -14.52
C THR A 93 -8.79 5.58 -14.47
N GLN A 94 -9.38 6.17 -13.45
CA GLN A 94 -9.30 7.60 -13.17
C GLN A 94 -8.29 7.82 -12.04
N LYS A 95 -7.39 8.79 -12.23
CA LYS A 95 -6.47 9.20 -11.16
C LYS A 95 -7.27 9.89 -10.07
N THR A 96 -6.97 9.55 -8.81
CA THR A 96 -7.50 10.27 -7.66
C THR A 96 -6.41 11.17 -7.08
N GLU A 97 -6.78 12.01 -6.12
CA GLU A 97 -5.81 12.73 -5.28
C GLU A 97 -5.07 11.80 -4.30
N PHE A 98 -5.53 10.55 -4.16
CA PHE A 98 -4.93 9.53 -3.31
C PHE A 98 -4.02 8.59 -4.11
N LEU A 99 -3.35 7.66 -3.43
CA LEU A 99 -2.43 6.70 -4.04
C LEU A 99 -3.09 5.52 -4.77
N PHE A 100 -4.38 5.62 -5.05
CA PHE A 100 -5.14 4.64 -5.81
C PHE A 100 -5.83 5.29 -7.01
N TYR A 101 -6.26 4.44 -7.92
CA TYR A 101 -7.08 4.78 -9.06
C TYR A 101 -8.51 4.35 -8.78
N GLU A 102 -9.46 5.10 -9.30
CA GLU A 102 -10.86 4.71 -9.30
C GLU A 102 -11.21 4.04 -10.63
N ILE A 103 -12.07 3.03 -10.56
CA ILE A 103 -12.61 2.33 -11.72
C ILE A 103 -14.11 2.64 -11.77
N PRO A 104 -14.61 3.24 -12.86
CA PRO A 104 -16.02 3.55 -12.99
C PRO A 104 -16.89 2.29 -12.82
N GLN A 105 -17.98 2.41 -12.07
CA GLN A 105 -18.90 1.29 -11.82
C GLN A 105 -19.45 0.65 -13.10
N PRO A 106 -19.81 1.39 -14.17
CA PRO A 106 -20.21 0.77 -15.43
C PRO A 106 -19.15 -0.17 -16.01
N ASP A 107 -17.86 0.16 -15.91
CA ASP A 107 -16.77 -0.68 -16.42
C ASP A 107 -16.62 -1.98 -15.61
N ILE A 108 -16.89 -1.94 -14.30
CA ILE A 108 -16.89 -3.15 -13.45
C ILE A 108 -18.08 -4.05 -13.80
N VAL A 109 -19.28 -3.46 -13.96
CA VAL A 109 -20.51 -4.19 -14.30
C VAL A 109 -20.38 -4.83 -15.69
N GLU A 110 -19.94 -4.07 -16.68
CA GLU A 110 -19.72 -4.57 -18.04
C GLU A 110 -18.64 -5.66 -18.07
N ALA A 111 -17.61 -5.53 -17.23
CA ALA A 111 -16.56 -6.53 -17.18
C ALA A 111 -17.02 -7.88 -16.59
N GLY A 112 -18.10 -7.89 -15.81
CA GLY A 112 -18.75 -9.11 -15.34
C GLY A 112 -17.87 -9.99 -14.45
N PHE A 113 -16.96 -9.40 -13.66
CA PHE A 113 -16.09 -10.18 -12.79
C PHE A 113 -16.87 -10.88 -11.69
N GLU A 114 -16.47 -12.11 -11.38
CA GLU A 114 -16.81 -12.73 -10.10
C GLU A 114 -16.25 -11.88 -8.95
N SER A 115 -16.94 -11.86 -7.82
CA SER A 115 -16.49 -11.10 -6.66
C SER A 115 -16.65 -11.90 -5.36
N GLU A 116 -15.71 -11.70 -4.45
CA GLU A 116 -15.69 -12.32 -3.14
C GLU A 116 -15.67 -11.25 -2.05
N ASP A 117 -16.59 -11.36 -1.10
CA ASP A 117 -16.65 -10.48 0.06
C ASP A 117 -15.88 -11.12 1.22
N ILE A 118 -14.78 -10.49 1.62
CA ILE A 118 -13.99 -10.89 2.77
C ILE A 118 -14.38 -10.03 3.97
N ASN A 119 -14.89 -10.71 5.00
CA ASN A 119 -15.34 -10.11 6.25
C ASN A 119 -14.41 -10.48 7.39
N ASN A 120 -14.10 -9.51 8.27
CA ASN A 120 -13.29 -9.75 9.48
C ASN A 120 -11.94 -10.46 9.23
N GLY A 121 -11.39 -10.34 8.02
CA GLY A 121 -10.07 -10.89 7.70
C GLY A 121 -8.97 -10.13 8.45
N GLU A 122 -7.94 -10.80 8.97
CA GLU A 122 -6.84 -10.09 9.65
C GLU A 122 -5.89 -9.45 8.63
N VAL A 123 -5.53 -10.21 7.58
CA VAL A 123 -4.57 -9.80 6.55
C VAL A 123 -4.96 -10.35 5.19
N VAL A 124 -4.92 -9.53 4.15
CA VAL A 124 -5.01 -9.98 2.74
C VAL A 124 -3.86 -9.40 1.94
N MET A 125 -3.24 -10.25 1.12
CA MET A 125 -2.16 -9.87 0.20
C MET A 125 -2.64 -10.06 -1.23
N PHE A 126 -2.45 -9.06 -2.09
CA PHE A 126 -2.96 -9.12 -3.46
C PHE A 126 -2.18 -8.21 -4.42
N ASP A 127 -2.24 -8.55 -5.71
CA ASP A 127 -1.65 -7.75 -6.79
C ASP A 127 -2.30 -6.36 -6.83
N ALA A 128 -1.50 -5.29 -6.85
CA ALA A 128 -2.02 -3.92 -6.81
C ALA A 128 -2.97 -3.55 -7.96
N ARG A 129 -3.00 -4.33 -9.05
CA ARG A 129 -3.93 -4.14 -10.17
C ARG A 129 -5.32 -4.70 -9.91
N LEU A 130 -5.49 -5.51 -8.86
CA LEU A 130 -6.78 -6.09 -8.52
C LEU A 130 -7.75 -4.97 -8.11
N SER A 131 -8.93 -5.00 -8.70
CA SER A 131 -10.03 -4.11 -8.34
C SER A 131 -10.63 -4.57 -7.02
N ILE A 132 -10.91 -3.61 -6.13
CA ILE A 132 -11.53 -3.86 -4.83
C ILE A 132 -12.55 -2.77 -4.48
N GLU A 133 -13.47 -3.08 -3.58
CA GLU A 133 -14.35 -2.10 -2.95
C GLU A 133 -14.35 -2.32 -1.43
N LEU A 134 -13.94 -1.29 -0.68
CA LEU A 134 -14.06 -1.30 0.79
C LEU A 134 -15.44 -0.77 1.18
N LYS A 135 -16.34 -1.69 1.54
CA LYS A 135 -17.74 -1.41 1.85
C LYS A 135 -17.95 -0.93 3.28
N LYS A 136 -17.13 -1.38 4.22
CA LYS A 136 -17.27 -1.00 5.64
C LYS A 136 -15.91 -0.95 6.33
N GLY A 137 -15.80 -0.06 7.32
CA GLY A 137 -14.65 0.03 8.21
C GLY A 137 -13.46 0.75 7.57
N TYR A 138 -12.26 0.27 7.87
CA TYR A 138 -11.00 0.81 7.36
C TYR A 138 -9.94 -0.28 7.25
N VAL A 139 -8.90 0.00 6.45
CA VAL A 139 -7.70 -0.82 6.37
C VAL A 139 -6.45 0.02 6.55
N ILE A 140 -5.38 -0.62 7.02
CA ILE A 140 -4.02 -0.12 6.88
C ILE A 140 -3.39 -0.92 5.75
N ALA A 141 -2.94 -0.22 4.71
CA ALA A 141 -2.45 -0.83 3.48
C ALA A 141 -0.98 -0.49 3.28
N PHE A 142 -0.17 -1.51 3.07
CA PHE A 142 1.26 -1.42 2.77
C PHE A 142 1.48 -1.78 1.32
N LEU A 143 2.18 -0.91 0.59
CA LEU A 143 2.48 -1.08 -0.82
C LEU A 143 3.97 -1.39 -0.98
N PHE A 144 4.24 -2.59 -1.48
CA PHE A 144 5.57 -3.02 -1.90
C PHE A 144 5.70 -2.88 -3.41
N ALA A 145 6.89 -2.53 -3.88
CA ALA A 145 7.17 -2.42 -5.30
C ALA A 145 8.58 -2.91 -5.68
N THR A 146 8.77 -3.21 -6.95
CA THR A 146 10.09 -3.46 -7.54
C THR A 146 10.93 -2.19 -7.59
N GLU A 147 12.25 -2.32 -7.63
CA GLU A 147 13.17 -1.18 -7.62
C GLU A 147 13.00 -0.24 -8.83
N ASP A 148 12.60 -0.75 -10.01
CA ASP A 148 12.31 0.08 -11.20
C ASP A 148 11.12 1.04 -10.98
N VAL A 149 10.17 0.64 -10.13
CA VAL A 149 9.04 1.50 -9.73
C VAL A 149 9.52 2.56 -8.76
N VAL A 150 10.38 2.19 -7.80
CA VAL A 150 10.89 3.07 -6.75
C VAL A 150 11.70 4.22 -7.33
N ALA A 151 12.48 3.98 -8.39
CA ALA A 151 13.27 5.01 -9.07
C ALA A 151 12.45 6.22 -9.58
N LYS A 152 11.12 6.06 -9.69
CA LYS A 152 10.17 7.10 -10.15
C LYS A 152 9.15 7.45 -9.07
N TRP A 153 9.31 6.93 -7.86
CA TRP A 153 8.35 7.08 -6.77
C TRP A 153 8.90 8.01 -5.69
N PRO A 154 8.18 9.07 -5.28
CA PRO A 154 8.66 9.97 -4.25
C PRO A 154 8.86 9.22 -2.93
N PRO A 155 9.97 9.44 -2.22
CA PRO A 155 10.22 8.78 -0.94
C PRO A 155 9.22 9.24 0.12
N MET A 156 9.00 8.38 1.11
CA MET A 156 8.24 8.68 2.31
C MET A 156 9.07 9.62 3.20
N LEU A 157 8.44 10.69 3.68
CA LEU A 157 9.10 11.67 4.54
C LEU A 157 9.04 11.22 5.99
N LEU A 158 10.22 10.96 6.56
CA LEU A 158 10.39 10.59 7.96
C LEU A 158 10.79 11.84 8.75
N PRO A 159 10.09 12.21 9.83
CA PRO A 159 10.49 13.32 10.68
C PRO A 159 11.93 13.15 11.18
N ASP A 160 12.67 14.26 11.30
CA ASP A 160 14.01 14.27 11.90
C ASP A 160 13.92 14.14 13.44
N LEU A 161 13.45 12.98 13.89
CA LEU A 161 13.39 12.59 15.28
C LEU A 161 14.53 11.60 15.59
N PRO A 162 15.20 11.72 16.76
CA PRO A 162 16.28 10.82 17.14
C PRO A 162 15.91 9.35 17.00
N GLY A 163 16.80 8.55 16.41
CA GLY A 163 16.64 7.09 16.32
C GLY A 163 15.71 6.58 15.21
N LEU A 164 14.78 7.39 14.66
CA LEU A 164 13.84 6.87 13.64
C LEU A 164 14.57 6.36 12.40
N ALA A 165 15.54 7.11 11.89
CA ALA A 165 16.27 6.70 10.69
C ALA A 165 17.13 5.44 10.93
N GLU A 166 17.65 5.26 12.15
CA GLU A 166 18.41 4.07 12.54
C GLU A 166 17.48 2.87 12.67
N LYS A 167 16.30 3.04 13.27
CA LYS A 167 15.27 2.00 13.36
C LYS A 167 14.85 1.49 12.00
N VAL A 168 14.62 2.37 11.03
CA VAL A 168 14.29 1.92 9.67
C VAL A 168 15.44 1.09 9.08
N ARG A 169 16.67 1.60 9.11
CA ARG A 169 17.84 0.90 8.53
C ARG A 169 18.17 -0.43 9.21
N ASN A 170 18.02 -0.49 10.53
CA ASN A 170 18.48 -1.64 11.30
C ASN A 170 17.39 -2.70 11.52
N GLU A 171 16.12 -2.30 11.55
CA GLU A 171 15.01 -3.19 11.95
C GLU A 171 13.96 -3.43 10.86
N MET A 172 13.79 -2.50 9.92
CA MET A 172 12.81 -2.64 8.83
C MET A 172 13.43 -3.13 7.54
N GLU A 173 14.68 -2.75 7.28
CA GLU A 173 15.41 -3.18 6.10
C GLU A 173 16.02 -4.58 6.28
N SER A 174 16.15 -5.29 5.16
CA SER A 174 16.85 -6.57 5.04
C SER A 174 17.46 -6.69 3.65
N ASP A 175 18.20 -7.76 3.36
CA ASP A 175 18.76 -7.98 2.01
C ASP A 175 17.69 -8.06 0.91
N LYS A 176 16.46 -8.48 1.25
CA LYS A 176 15.36 -8.69 0.30
C LYS A 176 14.29 -7.61 0.33
N ILE A 177 14.21 -6.82 1.40
CA ILE A 177 13.21 -5.76 1.54
C ILE A 177 13.89 -4.46 1.97
N GLY A 178 13.80 -3.43 1.12
CA GLY A 178 14.17 -2.06 1.47
C GLY A 178 12.98 -1.21 1.88
N VAL A 179 13.23 0.02 2.33
CA VAL A 179 12.19 1.01 2.64
C VAL A 179 12.49 2.32 1.92
N ASN A 180 11.53 2.87 1.18
CA ASN A 180 11.72 4.11 0.42
C ASN A 180 11.46 5.34 1.30
N PHE A 181 12.38 5.69 2.19
CA PHE A 181 12.24 6.87 3.07
C PHE A 181 13.39 7.87 2.90
N VAL A 182 13.12 9.13 3.23
CA VAL A 182 14.13 10.19 3.42
C VAL A 182 13.79 10.99 4.67
N ILE A 183 14.80 11.52 5.35
CA ILE A 183 14.59 12.39 6.51
C ILE A 183 14.09 13.75 6.03
N ASP A 184 12.94 14.17 6.55
CA ASP A 184 12.38 15.50 6.37
C ASP A 184 13.15 16.49 7.24
N LYS A 185 14.28 16.95 6.70
CA LYS A 185 15.04 18.02 7.33
C LYS A 185 14.28 19.32 7.08
N PRO A 186 13.93 20.10 8.12
CA PRO A 186 13.39 21.43 7.89
C PRO A 186 14.41 22.21 7.06
N THR A 187 14.02 22.59 5.84
CA THR A 187 14.83 23.50 5.03
C THR A 187 15.03 24.76 5.85
N SER A 188 16.28 25.05 6.21
CA SER A 188 16.66 26.32 6.82
C SER A 188 16.47 27.45 5.80
N ASN A 189 15.22 27.86 5.57
CA ASN A 189 14.92 29.17 5.03
C ASN A 189 15.03 30.19 6.17
N ALA A 190 16.24 30.31 6.71
CA ALA A 190 16.68 31.57 7.26
C ALA A 190 16.80 32.52 6.07
N ARG A 191 15.77 33.34 5.84
CA ARG A 191 15.99 34.57 5.08
C ARG A 191 16.74 35.54 5.99
N PRO A 192 17.83 36.17 5.51
CA PRO A 192 18.54 37.17 6.26
C PRO A 192 17.76 38.49 6.28
N LYS A 193 17.86 39.16 7.44
CA LYS A 193 17.37 40.48 7.87
C LYS A 193 15.93 40.55 8.38
#